data_AF-A0A239NSE7-F1
#
_entry.id   AF-A0A239NSE7-F1
#
_cell.length_a   1.000
_cell.length_b   1.000
_cell.length_c   1.000
_cell.angle_alpha   90.00
_cell.angle_beta   90.00
_cell.angle_gamma   90.00
#
_symmetry.space_group_name_H-M   'P 1'
#
loop_
_entity.id
_entity.type
_entity.pdbx_description
1 polymer ?
#
loop_
_entity_poly.entity_id
_entity_poly.type
_entity_poly.pdbx_seq_one_letter_code
_entity_poly.pdbx_strand_id
1 'polypeptide(L)'
;NFAFWHSATFNNEGTKVIFTDELGGGGAATCNEATGPNRGADAIYDLKRGRFVFKSYFKIPRYQADTENCVAHNGSLVPVKGRDILVQAWYQGGVSVVDFTDSAHPKEIGFFERGPEPNGGGGGIWSAYYYNGYVYGSDFHNGFDVIKINDRRTDPARSVRLDRLNVQTQASYGERGHGH
;
A
#
# COMPACT_ATOMS: atom_id res chain seq x y z
N ASN A 1 11.61 -15.02 -4.13
CA ASN A 1 11.47 -13.55 -4.18
C ASN A 1 11.03 -12.96 -2.86
N PHE A 2 10.16 -13.63 -2.10
CA PHE A 2 9.83 -13.24 -0.73
C PHE A 2 10.94 -13.63 0.26
N ALA A 3 11.26 -12.73 1.19
CA ALA A 3 11.97 -13.09 2.41
C ALA A 3 11.00 -13.58 3.49
N PHE A 4 9.85 -12.92 3.68
CA PHE A 4 8.73 -13.42 4.47
C PHE A 4 7.43 -12.67 4.14
N TRP A 5 6.28 -13.31 4.40
CA TRP A 5 4.96 -12.70 4.20
C TRP A 5 4.63 -11.79 5.39
N HIS A 6 4.72 -10.47 5.21
CA HIS A 6 4.50 -9.51 6.29
C HIS A 6 3.01 -9.19 6.48
N SER A 7 2.29 -8.91 5.40
CA SER A 7 0.86 -8.62 5.44
C SER A 7 0.14 -9.10 4.16
N ALA A 8 -1.18 -9.20 4.24
CA ALA A 8 -2.04 -9.58 3.13
C ALA A 8 -3.31 -8.72 3.11
N THR A 9 -3.59 -8.11 1.96
CA THR A 9 -4.78 -7.27 1.74
C THR A 9 -5.56 -7.82 0.55
N PHE A 10 -6.81 -8.26 0.78
CA PHE A 10 -7.69 -8.56 -0.34
C PHE A 10 -8.29 -7.27 -0.89
N ASN A 11 -8.64 -7.26 -2.17
CA ASN A 11 -9.47 -6.19 -2.71
C ASN A 11 -10.91 -6.27 -2.17
N ASN A 12 -11.72 -5.24 -2.41
CA ASN A 12 -13.09 -5.15 -1.86
C ASN A 12 -13.99 -6.32 -2.28
N GLU A 13 -13.78 -6.88 -3.47
CA GLU A 13 -14.56 -8.02 -4.00
C GLU A 13 -14.05 -9.39 -3.52
N GLY A 14 -12.91 -9.45 -2.83
CA GLY A 14 -12.26 -10.71 -2.43
C GLY A 14 -11.75 -11.54 -3.61
N THR A 15 -11.56 -10.93 -4.77
CA THR A 15 -11.13 -11.58 -6.02
C THR A 15 -9.63 -11.47 -6.27
N LYS A 16 -8.93 -10.65 -5.49
CA LYS A 16 -7.48 -10.41 -5.59
C LYS A 16 -6.87 -10.29 -4.20
N VAL A 17 -5.58 -10.58 -4.08
CA VAL A 17 -4.79 -10.34 -2.87
C VAL A 17 -3.45 -9.71 -3.22
N ILE A 18 -3.07 -8.71 -2.43
CA ILE A 18 -1.72 -8.15 -2.37
C ILE A 18 -1.05 -8.71 -1.13
N PHE A 19 0.12 -9.31 -1.33
CA PHE A 19 0.98 -9.77 -0.27
C PHE A 19 2.24 -8.92 -0.21
N THR A 20 2.58 -8.45 0.99
CA THR A 20 3.72 -7.55 1.21
C THR A 20 4.93 -8.30 1.76
N ASP A 21 6.11 -8.00 1.20
CA ASP A 21 7.43 -8.53 1.61
C ASP A 21 8.24 -7.45 2.32
N GLU A 22 8.41 -7.57 3.63
CA GLU A 22 9.26 -6.67 4.41
C GLU A 22 10.73 -7.14 4.40
N LEU A 23 11.27 -7.33 3.19
CA LEU A 23 12.68 -7.69 2.97
C LEU A 23 13.63 -6.78 3.77
N GLY A 24 14.61 -7.40 4.43
CA GLY A 24 15.59 -6.68 5.25
C GLY A 24 15.06 -6.25 6.63
N GLY A 25 13.89 -6.74 7.04
CA GLY A 25 13.33 -6.54 8.38
C GLY A 25 13.10 -5.07 8.72
N GLY A 26 12.84 -4.25 7.70
CA GLY A 26 12.57 -2.83 7.80
C GLY A 26 13.76 -1.93 8.12
N GLY A 27 14.95 -2.48 8.36
CA GLY A 27 16.17 -1.69 8.59
C GLY A 27 17.03 -1.46 7.35
N ALA A 28 16.86 -2.26 6.29
CA ALA A 28 17.74 -2.24 5.12
C ALA A 28 17.26 -1.30 4.01
N ALA A 29 18.21 -0.76 3.24
CA ALA A 29 17.94 -0.02 2.02
C ALA A 29 17.63 -0.99 0.87
N THR A 30 16.35 -1.29 0.67
CA THR A 30 15.92 -2.25 -0.36
C THR A 30 15.30 -1.58 -1.59
N CYS A 31 15.02 -0.28 -1.57
CA CYS A 31 14.45 0.45 -2.70
C CYS A 31 15.55 1.04 -3.61
N ASN A 32 16.48 0.21 -4.07
CA ASN A 32 17.60 0.60 -4.92
C ASN A 32 17.76 -0.35 -6.12
N GLU A 33 18.59 0.05 -7.08
CA GLU A 33 18.87 -0.73 -8.28
C GLU A 33 19.43 -2.12 -7.96
N ALA A 34 20.33 -2.20 -6.97
CA ALA A 34 20.97 -3.44 -6.56
C ALA A 34 19.97 -4.49 -6.05
N THR A 35 18.88 -4.06 -5.38
CA THR A 35 17.78 -4.93 -4.97
C THR A 35 16.83 -5.20 -6.13
N GLY A 36 16.58 -4.20 -6.97
CA GLY A 36 15.71 -4.31 -8.12
C GLY A 36 14.21 -4.46 -7.75
N PRO A 37 13.35 -4.61 -8.77
CA PRO A 37 11.91 -4.40 -8.61
C PRO A 37 11.14 -5.60 -8.03
N ASN A 38 11.74 -6.79 -7.97
CA ASN A 38 11.04 -8.05 -7.65
C ASN A 38 11.39 -8.62 -6.26
N ARG A 39 12.15 -7.90 -5.44
CA ARG A 39 12.59 -8.30 -4.09
C ARG A 39 12.15 -7.23 -3.10
N GLY A 40 11.57 -7.58 -1.94
CA GLY A 40 10.97 -6.58 -1.04
C GLY A 40 9.87 -5.78 -1.73
N ALA A 41 9.11 -6.49 -2.56
CA ALA A 41 8.05 -5.95 -3.42
C ALA A 41 6.74 -6.63 -3.02
N ASP A 42 5.63 -5.95 -3.26
CA ASP A 42 4.32 -6.57 -3.13
C ASP A 42 4.12 -7.57 -4.27
N ALA A 43 3.60 -8.77 -3.98
CA ALA A 43 3.12 -9.67 -5.01
C ALA A 43 1.61 -9.68 -5.08
N ILE A 44 1.11 -9.57 -6.31
CA ILE A 44 -0.31 -9.48 -6.61
C ILE A 44 -0.78 -10.79 -7.22
N TYR A 45 -1.86 -11.33 -6.67
CA TYR A 45 -2.48 -12.56 -7.13
C TYR A 45 -3.97 -12.34 -7.40
N ASP A 46 -4.48 -12.97 -8.45
CA ASP A 46 -5.92 -13.15 -8.64
C ASP A 46 -6.36 -14.44 -7.94
N LEU A 47 -7.57 -14.46 -7.38
CA LEU A 47 -8.20 -15.66 -6.82
C LEU A 47 -9.12 -16.29 -7.86
N LYS A 48 -8.72 -17.42 -8.45
CA LYS A 48 -9.50 -18.15 -9.45
C LYS A 48 -9.87 -19.53 -8.95
N ARG A 49 -11.17 -19.77 -8.70
CA ARG A 49 -11.69 -21.04 -8.17
C ARG A 49 -10.97 -21.48 -6.90
N GLY A 50 -10.81 -20.54 -5.95
CA GLY A 50 -10.13 -20.79 -4.67
C GLY A 50 -8.62 -20.97 -4.74
N ARG A 51 -7.98 -20.65 -5.88
CA ARG A 51 -6.52 -20.74 -6.05
C ARG A 51 -5.92 -19.39 -6.41
N PHE A 52 -4.80 -19.06 -5.77
CA PHE A 52 -4.01 -17.88 -6.09
C PHE A 52 -3.28 -18.09 -7.43
N VAL A 53 -3.45 -17.13 -8.34
CA VAL A 53 -2.77 -17.07 -9.63
C VAL A 53 -1.89 -15.83 -9.61
N PHE A 54 -0.58 -16.03 -9.61
CA PHE A 54 0.39 -14.92 -9.61
C PHE A 54 0.21 -14.04 -10.85
N LYS A 55 0.28 -12.73 -10.67
CA LYS A 55 0.11 -11.75 -11.75
C LYS A 55 1.32 -10.87 -11.94
N SER A 56 1.80 -10.22 -10.89
CA SER A 56 2.91 -9.27 -10.99
C SER A 56 3.54 -9.01 -9.62
N TYR A 57 4.68 -8.32 -9.65
CA TYR A 57 5.21 -7.62 -8.48
C TYR A 57 4.96 -6.12 -8.63
N PHE A 58 4.72 -5.45 -7.51
CA PHE A 58 4.75 -4.00 -7.41
C PHE A 58 5.82 -3.58 -6.41
N LYS A 59 6.74 -2.73 -6.87
CA LYS A 59 7.64 -1.97 -6.01
C LYS A 59 7.54 -0.51 -6.42
N ILE A 60 7.70 0.40 -5.46
CA ILE A 60 7.74 1.84 -5.77
C ILE A 60 8.77 2.11 -6.88
N PRO A 61 8.44 2.95 -7.88
CA PRO A 61 9.29 3.17 -9.05
C PRO A 61 10.48 4.10 -8.76
N ARG A 62 10.43 4.80 -7.63
CA ARG A 62 11.47 5.73 -7.19
C ARG A 62 12.50 5.00 -6.34
N TYR A 63 13.76 5.11 -6.75
CA TYR A 63 14.87 4.66 -5.93
C TYR A 63 15.10 5.59 -4.75
N GLN A 64 15.61 5.03 -3.68
CA GLN A 64 16.08 5.70 -2.48
C GLN A 64 17.59 5.50 -2.39
N ALA A 65 18.27 6.32 -1.61
CA ALA A 65 19.69 6.17 -1.35
C ALA A 65 19.98 4.83 -0.66
N ASP A 66 21.20 4.32 -0.86
CA ASP A 66 21.64 3.05 -0.25
C ASP A 66 21.78 3.10 1.29
N THR A 67 21.45 4.24 1.89
CA THR A 67 21.43 4.49 3.33
C THR A 67 20.01 4.59 3.90
N GLU A 68 18.98 4.69 3.05
CA GLU A 68 17.60 4.89 3.48
C GLU A 68 16.89 3.54 3.65
N ASN A 69 16.43 3.23 4.86
CA ASN A 69 15.59 2.05 5.04
C ASN A 69 14.28 2.23 4.26
N CYS A 70 14.01 1.29 3.37
CA CYS A 70 12.84 1.38 2.51
C CYS A 70 12.39 -0.02 2.12
N VAL A 71 11.14 -0.32 2.46
CA VAL A 71 10.46 -1.56 2.10
C VAL A 71 8.96 -1.40 2.30
N ALA A 72 8.17 -2.17 1.56
CA ALA A 72 6.72 -2.20 1.69
C ALA A 72 6.29 -2.54 3.12
N HIS A 73 5.33 -1.79 3.64
CA HIS A 73 4.79 -1.97 4.97
C HIS A 73 3.28 -1.70 4.97
N ASN A 74 2.69 -1.47 6.14
CA ASN A 74 1.24 -1.47 6.31
C ASN A 74 0.49 -0.45 5.43
N GLY A 75 -0.59 -0.94 4.83
CA GLY A 75 -1.48 -0.19 3.94
C GLY A 75 -2.95 -0.55 4.13
N SER A 76 -3.83 0.12 3.37
CA SER A 76 -5.26 -0.20 3.30
C SER A 76 -5.86 0.21 1.96
N LEU A 77 -7.00 -0.37 1.61
CA LEU A 77 -7.73 0.01 0.40
C LEU A 77 -8.33 1.42 0.51
N VAL A 78 -8.37 2.10 -0.63
CA VAL A 78 -9.24 3.26 -0.86
C VAL A 78 -10.54 2.74 -1.48
N PRO A 79 -11.73 2.98 -0.88
CA PRO A 79 -12.99 2.38 -1.30
C PRO A 79 -13.55 3.07 -2.55
N VAL A 80 -13.01 2.74 -3.72
CA VAL A 80 -13.46 3.26 -5.01
C VAL A 80 -14.22 2.17 -5.76
N LYS A 81 -15.48 2.45 -6.13
CA LYS A 81 -16.28 1.50 -6.92
C LYS A 81 -15.61 1.20 -8.26
N GLY A 82 -15.46 -0.08 -8.58
CA GLY A 82 -14.90 -0.56 -9.85
C GLY A 82 -13.39 -0.32 -10.01
N ARG A 83 -12.69 0.03 -8.93
CA ARG A 83 -11.22 0.15 -8.91
C ARG A 83 -10.65 -0.50 -7.67
N ASP A 84 -9.46 -1.06 -7.83
CA ASP A 84 -8.67 -1.57 -6.74
C ASP A 84 -7.51 -0.60 -6.49
N ILE A 85 -7.65 0.25 -5.47
CA ILE A 85 -6.64 1.24 -5.11
C ILE A 85 -6.19 1.00 -3.66
N LEU A 86 -4.88 0.98 -3.45
CA LEU A 86 -4.23 0.80 -2.16
C LEU A 86 -3.47 2.08 -1.79
N VAL A 87 -3.50 2.45 -0.52
CA VAL A 87 -2.49 3.35 0.07
C VAL A 87 -1.57 2.51 0.94
N GLN A 88 -0.25 2.68 0.80
CA GLN A 88 0.71 1.83 1.48
C GLN A 88 1.95 2.61 1.92
N ALA A 89 2.45 2.28 3.12
CA ALA A 89 3.69 2.82 3.65
C ALA A 89 4.93 2.08 3.11
N TRP A 90 6.05 2.80 2.99
CA TRP A 90 7.33 2.34 2.46
C TRP A 90 8.54 2.82 3.30
N TYR A 91 8.38 3.02 4.62
CA TYR A 91 9.37 3.62 5.51
C TYR A 91 9.88 4.98 5.02
N GLN A 92 11.19 5.19 4.84
CA GLN A 92 11.71 6.47 4.33
C GLN A 92 11.23 6.75 2.89
N GLY A 93 10.80 5.71 2.17
CA GLY A 93 10.03 5.86 0.94
C GLY A 93 8.62 6.44 1.14
N GLY A 94 8.17 6.75 2.35
CA GLY A 94 6.91 7.46 2.58
C GLY A 94 5.65 6.64 2.23
N VAL A 95 4.67 7.29 1.60
CA VAL A 95 3.37 6.70 1.22
C VAL A 95 3.25 6.61 -0.30
N SER A 96 2.82 5.47 -0.79
CA SER A 96 2.43 5.25 -2.19
C SER A 96 0.92 5.07 -2.31
N VAL A 97 0.33 5.65 -3.35
CA VAL A 97 -1.05 5.37 -3.79
C VAL A 97 -0.96 4.52 -5.05
N VAL A 98 -1.44 3.28 -4.99
CA VAL A 98 -1.25 2.26 -6.03
C VAL A 98 -2.59 1.86 -6.61
N ASP A 99 -2.77 2.03 -7.93
CA ASP A 99 -3.90 1.44 -8.67
C ASP A 99 -3.47 0.06 -9.18
N PHE A 100 -4.10 -0.99 -8.67
CA PHE A 100 -3.87 -2.39 -9.06
C PHE A 100 -5.14 -3.02 -9.67
N THR A 101 -6.01 -2.19 -10.24
CA THR A 101 -7.21 -2.64 -10.95
C THR A 101 -6.85 -3.61 -12.08
N ASP A 102 -5.73 -3.40 -12.76
CA ASP A 102 -5.08 -4.43 -13.58
C ASP A 102 -3.97 -5.10 -12.75
N SER A 103 -4.25 -6.32 -12.26
CA SER A 103 -3.29 -7.09 -11.45
C SER A 103 -1.97 -7.39 -12.17
N ALA A 104 -1.92 -7.34 -13.50
CA ALA A 104 -0.70 -7.56 -14.27
C ALA A 104 0.15 -6.29 -14.42
N HIS A 105 -0.45 -5.11 -14.25
CA HIS A 105 0.21 -3.82 -14.48
C HIS A 105 -0.16 -2.80 -13.38
N PRO A 106 0.17 -3.08 -12.10
CA PRO A 106 -0.06 -2.14 -11.01
C PRO A 106 0.76 -0.86 -11.24
N LYS A 107 0.18 0.28 -10.88
CA LYS A 107 0.79 1.59 -11.11
C LYS A 107 0.69 2.48 -9.89
N GLU A 108 1.82 3.10 -9.52
CA GLU A 108 1.81 4.22 -8.58
C GLU A 108 1.15 5.43 -9.26
N ILE A 109 0.10 5.93 -8.63
CA ILE A 109 -0.72 7.04 -9.12
C ILE A 109 -0.50 8.34 -8.33
N GLY A 110 0.24 8.27 -7.23
CA GLY A 110 0.67 9.40 -6.42
C GLY A 110 1.52 8.90 -5.26
N PHE A 111 2.34 9.77 -4.68
CA PHE A 111 3.14 9.46 -3.50
C PHE A 111 3.33 10.69 -2.62
N PHE A 112 3.77 10.46 -1.38
CA PHE A 112 4.24 11.47 -0.44
C PHE A 112 5.46 10.90 0.28
N GLU A 113 6.60 11.59 0.23
CA GLU A 113 7.80 11.22 1.00
C GLU A 113 8.46 12.48 1.58
N ARG A 114 9.25 12.30 2.64
CA ARG A 114 9.97 13.39 3.32
C ARG A 114 11.45 13.47 2.92
N GLY A 115 11.95 12.45 2.22
CA GLY A 115 13.38 12.24 1.99
C GLY A 115 14.07 11.62 3.22
N PRO A 116 15.41 11.55 3.19
CA PRO A 116 16.19 10.83 4.18
C PRO A 116 16.18 11.53 5.55
N GLU A 117 16.32 10.72 6.60
CA GLU A 117 16.53 11.23 7.96
C GLU A 117 17.84 12.06 8.04
N PRO A 118 17.82 13.27 8.64
CA PRO A 118 19.01 14.14 8.68
C PRO A 118 20.24 13.55 9.35
N ASN A 119 20.05 12.57 10.25
CA ASN A 119 21.13 11.88 10.94
C ASN A 119 21.64 10.63 10.20
N GLY A 120 21.11 10.33 9.01
CA GLY A 120 21.42 9.12 8.24
C GLY A 120 20.91 7.81 8.86
N GLY A 121 20.01 7.91 9.84
CA GLY A 121 19.38 6.76 10.50
C GLY A 121 18.17 6.21 9.74
N GLY A 122 17.60 5.14 10.29
CA GLY A 122 16.31 4.60 9.81
C GLY A 122 15.13 5.43 10.31
N GLY A 123 14.04 5.47 9.54
CA GLY A 123 12.86 6.28 9.87
C GLY A 123 11.72 6.13 8.87
N GLY A 124 10.95 7.21 8.72
CA GLY A 124 9.85 7.32 7.78
C GLY A 124 8.53 6.71 8.24
N ILE A 125 7.61 6.52 7.28
CA ILE A 125 6.22 6.16 7.56
C ILE A 125 6.10 4.65 7.70
N TRP A 126 5.63 4.19 8.86
CA TRP A 126 5.41 2.78 9.19
C TRP A 126 4.05 2.28 8.69
N SER A 127 3.01 3.11 8.71
CA SER A 127 1.67 2.71 8.28
C SER A 127 0.93 3.85 7.62
N ALA A 128 0.19 3.54 6.55
CA ALA A 128 -0.66 4.49 5.84
C ALA A 128 -2.06 3.93 5.65
N TYR A 129 -3.07 4.61 6.20
CA TYR A 129 -4.44 4.12 6.19
C TYR A 129 -5.43 5.14 5.65
N TYR A 130 -6.31 4.72 4.74
CA TYR A 130 -7.38 5.57 4.25
C TYR A 130 -8.54 5.59 5.24
N TYR A 131 -9.03 6.77 5.59
CA TYR A 131 -10.26 6.93 6.36
C TYR A 131 -11.00 8.23 5.98
N ASN A 132 -12.25 8.09 5.53
CA ASN A 132 -13.18 9.19 5.27
C ASN A 132 -12.60 10.39 4.50
N GLY A 133 -11.85 10.12 3.42
CA GLY A 133 -11.33 11.14 2.49
C GLY A 133 -9.87 11.54 2.68
N TYR A 134 -9.20 11.00 3.71
CA TYR A 134 -7.80 11.28 4.01
C TYR A 134 -7.01 9.99 4.18
N VAL A 135 -5.70 10.06 3.96
CA VAL A 135 -4.74 9.04 4.35
C VAL A 135 -4.04 9.50 5.62
N TYR A 136 -3.98 8.63 6.60
CA TYR A 136 -3.36 8.87 7.89
C TYR A 136 -2.07 8.07 7.95
N GLY A 137 -0.94 8.78 8.01
CA GLY A 137 0.40 8.23 8.04
C GLY A 137 1.00 8.33 9.43
N SER A 138 1.48 7.21 9.98
CA SER A 138 2.25 7.19 11.24
C SER A 138 3.74 7.07 10.93
N ASP A 139 4.51 8.07 11.34
CA ASP A 139 5.95 8.15 11.13
C ASP A 139 6.73 7.86 12.42
N PHE A 140 7.87 7.21 12.30
CA PHE A 140 8.73 6.87 13.44
C PHE A 140 9.20 8.09 14.25
N HIS A 141 9.57 9.17 13.57
CA HIS A 141 10.25 10.32 14.19
C HIS A 141 9.49 11.62 13.99
N ASN A 142 8.72 11.74 12.91
CA ASN A 142 8.03 12.96 12.49
C ASN A 142 6.56 12.99 12.93
N GLY A 143 6.08 11.95 13.63
CA GLY A 143 4.76 11.92 14.24
C GLY A 143 3.67 11.43 13.29
N PHE A 144 2.75 12.32 12.88
CA PHE A 144 1.50 11.94 12.22
C PHE A 144 1.13 12.86 11.07
N ASP A 145 0.88 12.26 9.91
CA ASP A 145 0.51 12.94 8.68
C ASP A 145 -0.96 12.72 8.31
N VAL A 146 -1.64 13.79 7.91
CA VAL A 146 -3.00 13.74 7.34
C VAL A 146 -2.93 14.22 5.89
N ILE A 147 -2.99 13.27 4.97
CA ILE A 147 -2.73 13.49 3.54
C ILE A 147 -4.07 13.46 2.80
N LYS A 148 -4.35 14.49 2.01
CA LYS A 148 -5.49 14.52 1.10
C LYS A 148 -5.07 14.10 -0.29
N ILE A 149 -5.69 13.06 -0.83
CA ILE A 149 -5.50 12.67 -2.23
C ILE A 149 -6.33 13.60 -3.11
N ASN A 150 -5.67 14.29 -4.05
CA ASN A 150 -6.30 15.14 -5.05
C ASN A 150 -6.19 14.50 -6.43
N ASP A 151 -6.97 13.44 -6.64
CA ASP A 151 -6.99 12.70 -7.90
C ASP A 151 -8.40 12.22 -8.21
N ARG A 152 -8.88 12.49 -9.43
CA ARG A 152 -10.21 12.10 -9.92
C ARG A 152 -10.49 10.61 -9.82
N ARG A 153 -9.47 9.76 -9.90
CA ARG A 153 -9.58 8.31 -9.73
C ARG A 153 -10.02 7.92 -8.32
N THR A 154 -9.74 8.77 -7.33
CA THR A 154 -10.01 8.52 -5.90
C THR A 154 -11.23 9.28 -5.36
N ASP A 155 -11.72 10.30 -6.08
CA ASP A 155 -12.84 11.13 -5.65
C ASP A 155 -14.11 10.34 -5.22
N PRO A 156 -14.50 9.23 -5.89
CA PRO A 156 -15.67 8.46 -5.46
C PRO A 156 -15.57 7.94 -4.02
N ALA A 157 -14.37 7.67 -3.51
CA ALA A 157 -14.18 7.17 -2.15
C ALA A 157 -14.67 8.15 -1.07
N ARG A 158 -14.71 9.46 -1.36
CA ARG A 158 -15.23 10.48 -0.43
C ARG A 158 -16.72 10.31 -0.11
N SER A 159 -17.46 9.60 -0.96
CA SER A 159 -18.88 9.28 -0.72
C SER A 159 -19.06 8.11 0.24
N VAL A 160 -18.00 7.34 0.50
CA VAL A 160 -17.99 6.23 1.45
C VAL A 160 -17.60 6.76 2.82
N ARG A 161 -18.51 6.65 3.79
CA ARG A 161 -18.28 7.03 5.18
C ARG A 161 -18.30 5.79 6.06
N LEU A 162 -17.22 5.60 6.80
CA LEU A 162 -17.06 4.53 7.79
C LEU A 162 -17.19 5.14 9.19
N ASP A 163 -18.15 4.64 9.98
CA ASP A 163 -18.33 5.06 11.37
C ASP A 163 -17.20 4.54 12.27
N ARG A 164 -16.62 3.39 11.91
CA ARG A 164 -15.47 2.77 12.55
C ARG A 164 -14.60 2.11 11.49
N LEU A 165 -13.29 2.14 11.69
CA LEU A 165 -12.33 1.44 10.85
C LEU A 165 -11.32 0.73 11.75
N ASN A 166 -11.22 -0.58 11.58
CA ASN A 166 -10.06 -1.35 12.02
C ASN A 166 -9.44 -1.94 10.76
N VAL A 167 -8.33 -1.36 10.31
CA VAL A 167 -7.63 -1.75 9.08
C VAL A 167 -7.03 -3.16 9.13
N GLN A 168 -6.86 -3.73 10.32
CA GLN A 168 -6.41 -5.12 10.48
C GLN A 168 -7.56 -6.12 10.35
N THR A 169 -8.81 -5.66 10.38
CA THR A 169 -10.00 -6.46 10.06
C THR A 169 -10.59 -5.97 8.75
N GLN A 170 -10.68 -6.81 7.72
CA GLN A 170 -11.37 -6.42 6.50
C GLN A 170 -12.88 -6.44 6.75
N ALA A 171 -13.49 -5.26 6.89
CA ALA A 171 -14.93 -5.12 6.96
C ALA A 171 -15.54 -5.38 5.57
N SER A 172 -16.64 -6.12 5.49
CA SER A 172 -17.35 -6.29 4.23
C SER A 172 -17.94 -4.94 3.78
N TYR A 173 -17.62 -4.53 2.56
CA TYR A 173 -18.26 -3.37 1.96
C TYR A 173 -19.69 -3.76 1.56
N GLY A 174 -20.68 -3.27 2.31
CA GLY A 174 -22.08 -3.43 1.94
C GLY A 174 -22.39 -2.60 0.70
N GLU A 175 -22.50 -3.21 -0.47
CA GLU A 175 -23.18 -2.56 -1.59
C GLU A 175 -24.61 -2.26 -1.15
N ARG A 176 -24.98 -0.96 -1.06
CA ARG A 176 -26.39 -0.61 -0.97
C ARG A 176 -27.04 -0.98 -2.30
N GLY A 177 -27.67 -2.14 -2.31
CA GLY A 177 -28.49 -2.63 -3.41
C GLY A 177 -28.07 -4.02 -3.87
N HIS A 178 -28.49 -5.05 -3.13
CA HIS A 178 -29.33 -6.13 -3.62
C HIS A 178 -29.79 -6.91 -2.39
N GLY A 179 -31.03 -6.61 -1.97
CA GLY A 179 -31.78 -7.49 -1.09
C GLY A 179 -32.07 -8.81 -1.80
N HIS A 180 -32.28 -9.84 -0.97
CA HIS A 180 -32.70 -11.19 -1.29
C HIS A 180 -33.62 -11.34 -2.51
#